data_AF-A0A2N2D458-F1
#
_entry.id   AF-A0A2N2D458-F1
#
_cell.length_a   1.000
_cell.length_b   1.000
_cell.length_c   1.000
_cell.angle_alpha   90.00
_cell.angle_beta   90.00
_cell.angle_gamma   90.00
#
_symmetry.space_group_name_H-M   'P 1'
#
loop_
_entity.id
_entity.type
_entity.pdbx_description
1 polymer ?
#
loop_
_entity_poly.entity_id
_entity_poly.type
_entity_poly.pdbx_seq_one_letter_code
_entity_poly.pdbx_strand_id
1 'polypeptide(L)'
;MKRGLKILVAILRIYFLHIFAVLAVWLGMYYPGLDIILAILYLILLWEEGKHSAQVLRDHKKQGLVAVLWQLPGFFLGASVLLGLDRLTDFAYYFVFILELWHTPVLPLVSLIPAWTIIDKPIYYYCLFLMVPVLAILYYLPVRKKVNPLATLTSKTDLTVMM
;
A
#
# COMPACT_ATOMS: atom_id res chain seq x y z
N MET A 1 16.63 12.01 16.96
CA MET A 1 16.12 12.27 15.59
C MET A 1 14.80 13.01 15.64
N LYS A 2 14.67 14.13 14.91
CA LYS A 2 13.41 14.90 14.79
C LYS A 2 12.30 13.98 14.26
N ARG A 3 11.08 14.08 14.82
CA ARG A 3 9.93 13.19 14.50
C ARG A 3 9.67 13.04 13.00
N GLY A 4 9.86 14.12 12.23
CA GLY A 4 9.68 14.12 10.77
C GLY A 4 10.70 13.24 10.01
N LEU A 5 11.93 13.10 10.50
CA LEU A 5 12.95 12.29 9.83
C LEU A 5 12.57 10.81 9.77
N LYS A 6 11.92 10.29 10.83
CA LYS A 6 11.47 8.89 10.84
C LYS A 6 10.35 8.63 9.83
N ILE A 7 9.44 9.59 9.66
CA ILE A 7 8.36 9.51 8.67
C ILE A 7 8.95 9.53 7.27
N LEU A 8 9.87 10.48 7.01
CA LEU A 8 10.55 10.57 5.71
C LEU A 8 11.30 9.28 5.38
N VAL A 9 12.03 8.71 6.33
CA VAL A 9 12.75 7.43 6.12
C VAL A 9 11.77 6.30 5.82
N ALA A 10 10.63 6.22 6.53
CA ALA A 10 9.61 5.20 6.26
C ALA A 10 9.00 5.36 4.85
N ILE A 11 8.69 6.60 4.44
CA ILE A 11 8.22 6.91 3.09
C ILE A 11 9.27 6.48 2.05
N LEU A 12 10.52 6.89 2.21
CA LEU A 12 11.57 6.53 1.24
C LEU A 12 11.72 5.01 1.12
N ARG A 13 11.72 4.27 2.23
CA ARG A 13 11.82 2.80 2.22
C ARG A 13 10.70 2.15 1.44
N ILE A 14 9.44 2.56 1.66
CA ILE A 14 8.31 1.98 0.91
C ILE A 14 8.34 2.36 -0.57
N TYR A 15 8.76 3.57 -0.92
CA TYR A 15 8.95 3.96 -2.32
C TYR A 15 10.06 3.16 -3.00
N PHE A 16 11.19 2.94 -2.32
CA PHE A 16 12.25 2.06 -2.83
C PHE A 16 11.72 0.64 -3.08
N LEU A 17 11.06 0.05 -2.08
CA LEU A 17 10.44 -1.27 -2.21
C LEU A 17 9.49 -1.34 -3.40
N HIS A 18 8.62 -0.33 -3.54
CA HIS A 18 7.63 -0.25 -4.61
C HIS A 18 8.28 -0.11 -6.00
N ILE A 19 9.26 0.77 -6.18
CA ILE A 19 9.96 0.96 -7.47
C ILE A 19 10.72 -0.32 -7.86
N PHE A 20 11.38 -0.98 -6.91
CA PHE A 20 12.03 -2.28 -7.19
C PHE A 20 11.01 -3.36 -7.55
N ALA A 21 9.84 -3.36 -6.93
CA ALA A 21 8.77 -4.28 -7.28
C ALA A 21 8.19 -4.00 -8.67
N VAL A 22 8.07 -2.73 -9.09
CA VAL A 22 7.69 -2.35 -10.47
C VAL A 22 8.66 -2.98 -11.45
N LEU A 23 9.98 -2.79 -11.24
CA LEU A 23 11.00 -3.36 -12.12
C LEU A 23 10.99 -4.89 -12.13
N ALA A 24 10.87 -5.52 -10.95
CA ALA A 24 10.87 -6.97 -10.82
C ALA A 24 9.67 -7.59 -11.53
N VAL A 25 8.46 -7.08 -11.29
CA VAL A 25 7.24 -7.60 -11.92
C VAL A 25 7.22 -7.31 -13.42
N TRP A 26 7.66 -6.12 -13.84
CA TRP A 26 7.80 -5.79 -15.26
C TRP A 26 8.73 -6.75 -16.01
N LEU A 27 9.89 -7.08 -15.43
CA LEU A 27 10.78 -8.11 -15.98
C LEU A 27 10.17 -9.52 -15.88
N GLY A 28 9.39 -9.77 -14.83
CA GLY A 28 8.66 -11.02 -14.63
C GLY A 28 7.60 -11.29 -15.70
N MET A 29 7.01 -10.25 -16.30
CA MET A 29 6.00 -10.39 -17.35
C MET A 29 6.53 -11.06 -18.63
N TYR A 30 7.84 -11.12 -18.84
CA TYR A 30 8.45 -11.91 -19.93
C TYR A 30 8.39 -13.43 -19.69
N TYR A 31 8.07 -13.87 -18.46
CA TYR A 31 8.00 -15.26 -18.06
C TYR A 31 6.62 -15.57 -17.45
N PRO A 32 5.73 -16.28 -18.19
CA PRO A 32 4.36 -16.51 -17.73
C PRO A 32 4.29 -17.11 -16.32
N GLY A 33 3.54 -16.46 -15.43
CA GLY A 33 3.32 -16.89 -14.05
C GLY A 33 4.37 -16.40 -13.04
N LEU A 34 5.56 -16.00 -13.49
CA LEU A 34 6.58 -15.42 -12.60
C LEU A 34 6.13 -14.05 -12.07
N ASP A 35 5.48 -13.26 -12.92
CA ASP A 35 4.86 -11.98 -12.59
C ASP A 35 3.83 -12.11 -11.45
N ILE A 36 3.01 -13.16 -11.44
CA ILE A 36 2.05 -13.45 -10.36
C ILE A 36 2.80 -13.78 -9.06
N ILE A 37 3.83 -14.62 -9.12
CA ILE A 37 4.65 -14.98 -7.94
C ILE A 37 5.30 -13.73 -7.35
N LEU A 38 5.87 -12.86 -8.20
CA LEU A 38 6.51 -11.61 -7.80
C LEU A 38 5.50 -10.60 -7.22
N ALA A 39 4.28 -10.55 -7.75
CA ALA A 39 3.21 -9.74 -7.19
C ALA A 39 2.81 -10.20 -5.78
N ILE A 40 2.70 -11.52 -5.55
CA ILE A 40 2.46 -12.07 -4.21
C ILE A 40 3.62 -11.76 -3.27
N LEU A 41 4.86 -11.92 -3.74
CA LEU A 41 6.06 -11.59 -2.97
C LEU A 41 6.08 -10.10 -2.59
N TYR A 42 5.68 -9.20 -3.49
CA TYR A 42 5.55 -7.77 -3.20
C TYR A 42 4.58 -7.52 -2.05
N LEU A 43 3.40 -8.17 -2.03
CA LEU A 43 2.44 -8.02 -0.92
C LEU A 43 3.02 -8.50 0.42
N ILE A 44 3.78 -9.60 0.43
CA ILE A 44 4.46 -10.11 1.62
C ILE A 44 5.51 -9.10 2.11
N LEU A 45 6.35 -8.59 1.20
CA LEU A 45 7.37 -7.60 1.54
C LEU A 45 6.76 -6.29 2.05
N LEU A 46 5.63 -5.86 1.47
CA LEU A 46 4.90 -4.69 1.93
C LEU A 46 4.37 -4.87 3.36
N TRP A 47 3.87 -6.06 3.70
CA TRP A 47 3.45 -6.40 5.05
C TRP A 47 4.62 -6.39 6.05
N GLU A 48 5.77 -6.97 5.68
CA GLU A 48 6.97 -6.95 6.52
C GLU A 48 7.53 -5.53 6.72
N GLU A 49 7.52 -4.70 5.69
CA GLU A 49 7.91 -3.29 5.82
C GLU A 49 6.92 -2.51 6.69
N GLY A 50 5.63 -2.85 6.63
CA GLY A 50 4.60 -2.35 7.55
C GLY A 50 4.92 -2.70 9.01
N LYS A 51 5.27 -3.96 9.30
CA LYS A 51 5.71 -4.40 10.64
C LYS A 51 6.94 -3.63 11.11
N HIS A 52 7.94 -3.50 10.25
CA HIS A 52 9.18 -2.78 10.56
C HIS A 52 8.89 -1.31 10.88
N SER A 53 8.13 -0.64 10.02
CA SER A 53 7.75 0.76 10.18
C SER A 53 6.96 1.00 11.47
N ALA A 54 6.06 0.09 11.85
CA ALA A 54 5.31 0.18 13.10
C ALA A 54 6.22 0.16 14.33
N GLN A 55 7.31 -0.62 14.30
CA GLN A 55 8.30 -0.67 15.39
C GLN A 55 9.17 0.59 15.47
N VAL A 56 9.49 1.20 14.32
CA VAL A 56 10.33 2.41 14.22
C VAL A 56 9.57 3.68 14.60
N LEU A 57 8.34 3.80 14.09
CA LEU A 57 7.47 4.97 14.30
C LEU A 57 6.83 4.95 15.69
N ARG A 58 6.45 3.77 16.19
CA ARG A 58 5.78 3.55 17.49
C ARG A 58 4.51 4.40 17.70
N ASP A 59 3.88 4.81 16.62
CA ASP A 59 2.73 5.72 16.63
C ASP A 59 1.82 5.38 15.45
N HIS A 60 0.61 4.91 15.76
CA HIS A 60 -0.39 4.51 14.77
C HIS A 60 -0.77 5.67 13.84
N LYS A 61 -0.84 6.91 14.34
CA LYS A 61 -1.17 8.07 13.50
C LYS A 61 -0.08 8.33 12.48
N LYS A 62 1.19 8.16 12.87
CA LYS A 62 2.32 8.30 11.94
C LYS A 62 2.31 7.18 10.89
N GLN A 63 2.06 5.94 11.29
CA GLN A 63 1.95 4.83 10.33
C GLN A 63 0.82 5.09 9.32
N GLY A 64 -0.36 5.49 9.81
CA GLY A 64 -1.50 5.81 8.95
C GLY A 64 -1.21 6.97 8.00
N LEU A 65 -0.52 8.01 8.49
CA LEU A 65 -0.06 9.10 7.62
C LEU A 65 0.87 8.59 6.53
N VAL A 66 1.89 7.78 6.86
CA VAL A 66 2.77 7.18 5.86
C VAL A 66 1.95 6.37 4.87
N ALA A 67 1.04 5.50 5.35
CA ALA A 67 0.17 4.62 4.57
C ALA A 67 -0.66 5.37 3.51
N VAL A 68 -1.18 6.54 3.87
CA VAL A 68 -1.94 7.39 2.93
C VAL A 68 -1.00 8.14 1.98
N LEU A 69 0.07 8.73 2.52
CA LEU A 69 0.98 9.57 1.74
C LEU A 69 1.65 8.80 0.60
N TRP A 70 2.11 7.57 0.83
CA TRP A 70 2.76 6.81 -0.24
C TRP A 70 1.81 6.40 -1.35
N GLN A 71 0.52 6.28 -1.07
CA GLN A 71 -0.52 5.94 -2.04
C GLN A 71 -1.18 7.14 -2.72
N LEU A 72 -0.76 8.37 -2.39
CA LEU A 72 -1.32 9.57 -3.02
C LEU A 72 -1.26 9.55 -4.56
N PRO A 73 -0.17 9.11 -5.22
CA PRO A 73 -0.15 8.99 -6.68
C PRO A 73 -1.26 8.06 -7.18
N GLY A 74 -1.44 6.90 -6.55
CA GLY A 74 -2.49 5.94 -6.90
C GLY A 74 -3.89 6.51 -6.73
N PHE A 75 -4.17 7.20 -5.63
CA PHE A 75 -5.46 7.86 -5.40
C PHE A 75 -5.75 8.92 -6.46
N PHE A 76 -4.77 9.80 -6.73
CA PHE A 76 -4.94 10.89 -7.69
C PHE A 76 -5.17 10.36 -9.11
N LEU A 77 -4.34 9.42 -9.56
CA LEU A 77 -4.41 8.84 -10.90
C LEU A 77 -5.66 7.96 -11.07
N GLY A 78 -6.01 7.16 -10.07
CA GLY A 78 -7.20 6.32 -10.13
C GLY A 78 -8.48 7.15 -10.15
N ALA A 79 -8.56 8.19 -9.30
CA ALA A 79 -9.69 9.11 -9.31
C ALA A 79 -9.78 9.90 -10.63
N SER A 80 -8.66 10.36 -11.18
CA SER A 80 -8.67 11.12 -12.43
C SER A 80 -9.19 10.28 -13.59
N VAL A 81 -8.75 9.02 -13.69
CA VAL A 81 -9.26 8.07 -14.70
C VAL A 81 -10.74 7.78 -14.46
N LEU A 82 -11.19 7.52 -13.22
CA LEU A 82 -12.60 7.22 -12.96
C LEU A 82 -13.53 8.42 -13.23
N LEU A 83 -13.07 9.64 -13.00
CA LEU A 83 -13.80 10.87 -13.31
C LEU A 83 -13.73 11.29 -14.79
N GLY A 84 -13.00 10.54 -15.63
CA GLY A 84 -12.89 10.83 -17.07
C GLY A 84 -11.95 11.99 -17.39
N LEU A 85 -11.11 12.41 -16.44
CA LEU A 85 -10.16 13.51 -16.65
C LEU A 85 -9.07 13.13 -17.66
N ASP A 86 -8.83 11.84 -17.86
CA ASP A 86 -7.93 11.26 -18.87
C ASP A 86 -8.30 11.64 -20.32
N ARG A 87 -9.54 12.13 -20.54
CA ARG A 87 -10.05 12.50 -21.87
C ARG A 87 -10.09 14.01 -22.13
N LEU A 88 -9.69 14.83 -21.15
CA LEU A 88 -9.81 16.29 -21.25
C LEU A 88 -8.77 16.92 -22.18
N THR A 89 -7.58 16.33 -22.29
CA THR A 89 -6.49 16.81 -23.14
C THR A 89 -5.69 15.63 -23.68
N ASP A 90 -4.96 15.82 -24.78
CA ASP A 90 -4.08 14.79 -25.34
C ASP A 90 -3.00 14.33 -24.34
N PHE A 91 -2.58 15.21 -23.44
CA PHE A 91 -1.65 14.87 -22.37
C PHE A 91 -2.30 14.00 -21.27
N ALA A 92 -3.60 14.15 -21.04
CA ALA A 92 -4.29 13.42 -19.99
C ALA A 92 -4.39 11.91 -20.28
N TYR A 93 -4.20 11.49 -21.53
CA TYR A 93 -4.07 10.08 -21.91
C TYR A 93 -2.94 9.36 -21.15
N TYR A 94 -1.86 10.06 -20.79
CA TYR A 94 -0.76 9.48 -20.02
C TYR A 94 -1.15 9.10 -18.58
N PHE A 95 -2.29 9.57 -18.06
CA PHE A 95 -2.73 9.21 -16.71
C PHE A 95 -3.00 7.72 -16.58
N VAL A 96 -3.56 7.08 -17.61
CA VAL A 96 -3.79 5.64 -17.64
C VAL A 96 -2.46 4.89 -17.57
N PHE A 97 -1.50 5.28 -18.42
CA PHE A 97 -0.17 4.69 -18.43
C PHE A 97 0.54 4.84 -17.08
N ILE A 98 0.52 6.03 -16.48
CA ILE A 98 1.17 6.27 -15.17
C ILE A 98 0.44 5.50 -14.07
N LEU A 99 -0.89 5.37 -14.14
CA LEU A 99 -1.67 4.56 -13.19
C LEU A 99 -1.27 3.09 -13.25
N GLU A 100 -1.15 2.52 -14.45
CA GLU A 100 -0.73 1.13 -14.67
C GLU A 100 0.73 0.92 -14.26
N LEU A 101 1.61 1.89 -14.54
CA LEU A 101 2.99 1.88 -14.08
C LEU A 101 3.06 1.86 -12.54
N TRP A 102 2.29 2.71 -11.88
CA TRP A 102 2.19 2.74 -10.42
C TRP A 102 1.64 1.42 -9.85
N HIS A 103 0.68 0.80 -10.51
CA HIS A 103 0.09 -0.46 -10.06
C HIS A 103 0.77 -1.72 -10.61
N THR A 104 1.89 -1.58 -11.33
CA THR A 104 2.62 -2.72 -11.92
C THR A 104 2.87 -3.85 -10.91
N PRO A 105 3.22 -3.60 -9.64
CA PRO A 105 3.46 -4.67 -8.66
C PRO A 105 2.24 -5.55 -8.35
N VAL A 106 1.03 -5.07 -8.63
CA VAL A 106 -0.22 -5.82 -8.38
C VAL A 106 -1.03 -6.08 -9.65
N LEU A 107 -0.58 -5.55 -10.79
CA LEU A 107 -1.25 -5.71 -12.09
C LEU A 107 -1.47 -7.19 -12.46
N PRO A 108 -0.50 -8.12 -12.25
CA PRO A 108 -0.71 -9.54 -12.54
C PRO A 108 -1.84 -10.20 -11.72
N LEU A 109 -2.18 -9.65 -10.55
CA LEU A 109 -3.30 -10.15 -9.76
C LEU A 109 -4.63 -9.62 -10.30
N VAL A 110 -4.63 -8.37 -10.77
CA VAL A 110 -5.81 -7.74 -11.37
C VAL A 110 -6.14 -8.36 -12.74
N SER A 111 -5.12 -8.78 -13.50
CA SER A 111 -5.31 -9.42 -14.82
C SER A 111 -6.00 -10.79 -14.77
N LEU A 112 -6.10 -11.41 -13.59
CA LEU A 112 -6.86 -12.64 -13.38
C LEU A 112 -8.39 -12.39 -13.41
N ILE A 113 -8.81 -11.14 -13.30
CA ILE A 113 -10.22 -10.75 -13.34
C ILE A 113 -10.66 -10.65 -14.81
N PRO A 114 -11.86 -11.15 -15.17
CA PRO A 114 -12.38 -11.04 -16.54
C PRO A 114 -12.42 -9.59 -17.05
N ALA A 115 -12.16 -9.42 -18.35
CA ALA A 115 -12.17 -8.11 -19.02
C ALA A 115 -13.59 -7.58 -19.27
N TRP A 116 -14.32 -7.29 -18.20
CA TRP A 116 -15.65 -6.68 -18.27
C TRP A 116 -15.58 -5.16 -18.34
N THR A 117 -16.67 -4.55 -18.79
CA THR A 117 -16.86 -3.09 -18.80
C THR A 117 -18.02 -2.72 -17.88
N ILE A 118 -17.83 -1.65 -17.09
CA ILE A 118 -18.82 -1.07 -16.19
C ILE A 118 -18.81 0.43 -16.41
N ILE A 119 -19.96 1.02 -16.78
CA ILE A 119 -20.11 2.46 -17.04
C ILE A 119 -19.03 2.95 -18.03
N ASP A 120 -18.94 2.31 -19.20
CA ASP A 120 -18.01 2.67 -20.29
C ASP A 120 -16.52 2.67 -19.92
N LYS A 121 -16.16 1.98 -18.84
CA LYS A 121 -14.78 1.80 -18.37
C LYS A 121 -14.49 0.33 -18.12
N PRO A 122 -13.31 -0.17 -18.51
CA PRO A 122 -12.86 -1.51 -18.12
C PRO A 122 -12.88 -1.69 -16.59
N ILE A 123 -13.28 -2.88 -16.14
CA ILE A 123 -13.40 -3.20 -14.71
C ILE A 123 -12.06 -3.04 -13.98
N TYR A 124 -10.95 -3.28 -14.67
CA TYR A 124 -9.64 -3.20 -14.08
C TYR A 124 -9.31 -1.79 -13.56
N TYR A 125 -9.84 -0.71 -14.14
CA TYR A 125 -9.66 0.64 -13.60
C TYR A 125 -10.24 0.80 -12.20
N TYR A 126 -11.41 0.21 -11.95
CA TYR A 126 -12.01 0.19 -10.62
C TYR A 126 -11.20 -0.70 -9.67
N CYS A 127 -10.71 -1.85 -10.15
CA CYS A 127 -9.82 -2.71 -9.37
C CYS A 127 -8.53 -1.98 -8.96
N LEU A 128 -7.89 -1.26 -9.88
CA LEU A 128 -6.70 -0.45 -9.59
C LEU A 128 -7.02 0.62 -8.54
N PHE A 129 -8.12 1.35 -8.68
CA PHE A 129 -8.54 2.33 -7.69
C PHE A 129 -8.78 1.70 -6.30
N LEU A 130 -9.40 0.52 -6.24
CA LEU A 130 -9.62 -0.22 -4.99
C LEU A 130 -8.33 -0.83 -4.42
N MET A 131 -7.33 -1.13 -5.25
CA MET A 131 -6.03 -1.61 -4.77
C MET A 131 -5.29 -0.55 -3.96
N VAL A 132 -5.52 0.74 -4.21
CA VAL A 132 -4.92 1.84 -3.47
C VAL A 132 -5.22 1.75 -1.95
N PRO A 133 -6.48 1.73 -1.48
CA PRO A 133 -6.77 1.54 -0.06
C PRO A 133 -6.38 0.14 0.44
N VAL A 134 -6.46 -0.90 -0.38
CA VAL A 134 -6.01 -2.26 0.02
C VAL A 134 -4.53 -2.27 0.39
N LEU A 135 -3.67 -1.68 -0.45
CA LEU A 135 -2.24 -1.58 -0.21
C LEU A 135 -1.92 -0.68 0.99
N ALA A 136 -2.63 0.44 1.14
CA ALA A 136 -2.49 1.30 2.31
C ALA A 136 -2.86 0.57 3.61
N ILE A 137 -3.97 -0.18 3.61
CA ILE A 137 -4.42 -0.99 4.74
C ILE A 137 -3.41 -2.10 5.02
N LEU A 138 -2.91 -2.80 4.00
CA LEU A 138 -1.93 -3.88 4.16
C LEU A 138 -0.64 -3.36 4.83
N TYR A 139 -0.18 -2.18 4.47
CA TYR A 139 0.96 -1.53 5.13
C TYR A 139 0.65 -1.05 6.57
N TYR A 140 -0.59 -0.63 6.83
CA TYR A 140 -1.00 -0.08 8.12
C TYR A 140 -1.34 -1.15 9.18
N LEU A 141 -2.00 -2.24 8.79
CA LEU A 141 -2.50 -3.28 9.70
C LEU A 141 -1.47 -3.87 10.67
N PRO A 142 -0.18 -4.02 10.33
CA PRO A 142 0.85 -4.52 11.25
C PRO A 142 1.11 -3.70 12.52
N VAL A 143 0.39 -2.59 12.75
CA VAL A 143 0.47 -1.80 13.97
C VAL A 143 0.08 -2.65 15.18
N ARG A 144 1.08 -3.17 15.88
CA ARG A 144 0.87 -3.79 17.19
C ARG A 144 0.47 -2.72 18.20
N LYS A 145 -0.67 -2.90 18.87
CA LYS A 145 -0.88 -2.28 20.19
C LYS A 145 0.18 -2.87 21.13
N LYS A 146 1.11 -2.05 21.62
CA LYS A 146 1.88 -2.45 22.80
C LYS A 146 0.90 -2.58 23.95
N VAL A 147 0.58 -3.81 24.35
CA VAL A 147 0.02 -4.07 25.68
C VAL A 147 1.06 -3.54 26.66
N ASN A 148 0.73 -2.50 27.42
CA ASN A 148 1.63 -1.91 28.39
C ASN A 148 1.78 -2.92 29.53
N PRO A 149 2.93 -3.60 29.72
CA PRO A 149 3.05 -4.66 30.74
C PRO A 149 2.85 -4.11 32.16
N LEU A 150 3.09 -2.80 32.34
CA LEU A 150 2.90 -2.08 33.59
C LEU A 150 1.43 -1.93 33.97
N ALA A 151 0.50 -1.83 33.01
CA ALA A 151 -0.94 -1.77 33.30
C ALA A 151 -1.49 -3.15 33.74
N THR A 152 -0.89 -4.24 33.27
CA THR A 152 -1.21 -5.60 33.70
C THR A 152 -0.68 -5.89 35.11
N LEU A 153 0.49 -5.34 35.47
CA LEU A 153 1.09 -5.48 36.80
C LEU A 153 0.34 -4.68 37.87
N THR A 154 -0.13 -3.47 37.59
CA THR A 154 -0.94 -2.71 38.57
C THR A 154 -2.25 -3.44 38.90
N SER A 155 -2.93 -4.02 37.91
CA SER A 155 -4.18 -4.77 38.18
C SER A 155 -4.00 -6.02 39.05
N LYS A 156 -2.83 -6.67 38.99
CA LYS A 156 -2.54 -7.86 39.82
C LYS A 156 -2.10 -7.49 41.23
N THR A 157 -1.47 -6.33 41.40
CA THR A 157 -0.97 -5.90 42.72
C THR A 157 -2.13 -5.43 43.59
N ASP A 158 -3.12 -4.74 43.01
CA ASP A 158 -4.31 -4.29 43.75
C ASP A 158 -5.18 -5.45 44.25
N LEU A 159 -5.26 -6.56 43.52
CA LEU A 159 -5.99 -7.76 43.95
C LEU A 159 -5.28 -8.53 45.07
N THR A 160 -3.96 -8.42 45.18
CA THR A 160 -3.20 -9.14 46.22
C THR A 160 -3.18 -8.38 47.55
N VAL A 161 -3.43 -7.07 47.53
CA VAL A 161 -3.49 -6.24 48.76
C VAL A 161 -4.89 -6.26 49.40
N MET A 162 -5.91 -6.79 48.70
CA MET A 162 -7.29 -6.90 49.19
C MET A 162 -7.69 -8.31 49.70
N MET A 163 -6.75 -9.28 49.74
CA MET A 163 -6.93 -10.60 50.36
C MET A 163 -6.08 -10.72 51.61
#